data_AF-A0A382XQI4-F1
#
_entry.id   AF-A0A382XQI4-F1
#
_cell.length_a   1.000
_cell.length_b   1.000
_cell.length_c   1.000
_cell.angle_alpha   90.00
_cell.angle_beta   90.00
_cell.angle_gamma   90.00
#
_symmetry.space_group_name_H-M   'P 1'
#
loop_
_entity.id
_entity.type
_entity.pdbx_description
1 polymer ?
#
loop_
_entity_poly.entity_id
_entity_poly.type
_entity_poly.pdbx_seq_one_letter_code
_entity_poly.pdbx_strand_id
1 'polypeptide(L)'
;MKSEEILRLVDTIHRSKEIEKEVVFQGIEAALLSAVRRKHGESEKDNVVIDRETGVTTVIQDGQEIDPEELGRLAAMSGKQVMFQKIREAERDRIFEEYEDKIGKLVSGVVQRYEGPNLIVSLGRVEGFLPRSEQAPGERFRVGERIKSLVKDLQKSANRVKITLSRTDRELVKALFALEIPEVQDNVIEIKKIAREAGYRTKIAVTTYDTNVD
;
A
#
# COMPACT_ATOMS: atom_id res chain seq x y z
N MET A 1 -13.51 14.37 -27.39
CA MET A 1 -14.28 13.68 -26.32
C MET A 1 -15.22 14.72 -25.75
N LYS A 2 -16.51 14.45 -25.61
CA LYS A 2 -17.39 15.46 -24.99
C LYS A 2 -17.04 15.57 -23.51
N SER A 3 -16.92 16.78 -22.98
CA SER A 3 -16.54 17.05 -21.58
C SER A 3 -17.40 16.28 -20.57
N GLU A 4 -18.69 16.10 -20.85
CA GLU A 4 -19.61 15.27 -20.05
C GLU A 4 -19.25 13.78 -20.00
N GLU A 5 -18.62 13.23 -21.05
CA GLU A 5 -18.24 11.80 -21.09
C GLU A 5 -17.09 11.50 -20.13
N ILE A 6 -16.16 12.45 -19.97
CA ILE A 6 -15.00 12.32 -19.06
C ILE A 6 -15.49 12.27 -17.62
N LEU A 7 -16.38 13.18 -17.22
CA LEU A 7 -16.95 13.20 -15.87
C LEU A 7 -17.69 11.89 -15.55
N ARG A 8 -18.49 11.38 -16.49
CA ARG A 8 -19.17 10.09 -16.33
C ARG A 8 -18.20 8.92 -16.22
N LEU A 9 -17.13 8.92 -17.00
CA LEU A 9 -16.08 7.89 -16.94
C LEU A 9 -15.39 7.90 -15.58
N VAL A 10 -15.02 9.09 -15.10
CA VAL A 10 -14.40 9.28 -13.79
C VAL A 10 -15.31 8.76 -12.68
N ASP A 11 -16.58 9.13 -12.70
CA ASP A 11 -17.56 8.65 -11.71
C ASP A 11 -17.75 7.14 -11.74
N THR A 12 -17.77 6.55 -12.94
CA THR A 12 -17.88 5.10 -13.11
C THR A 12 -16.69 4.37 -12.51
N ILE A 13 -15.47 4.88 -12.72
CA ILE A 13 -14.25 4.25 -12.22
C ILE A 13 -14.09 4.47 -10.72
N HIS A 14 -14.38 5.67 -10.22
CA HIS A 14 -14.44 5.98 -8.80
C HIS A 14 -15.34 5.00 -8.03
N ARG A 15 -16.58 4.79 -8.53
CA ARG A 15 -17.54 3.87 -7.89
C ARG A 15 -17.15 2.40 -8.01
N SER A 16 -16.66 1.97 -9.17
CA SER A 16 -16.37 0.55 -9.41
C SER A 16 -15.10 0.05 -8.73
N LYS A 17 -14.15 0.95 -8.46
CA LYS A 17 -12.84 0.59 -7.90
C LYS A 17 -12.54 1.21 -6.53
N GLU A 18 -13.45 2.02 -5.97
CA GLU A 18 -13.23 2.77 -4.71
C GLU A 18 -11.97 3.66 -4.74
N ILE A 19 -11.63 4.21 -5.91
CA ILE A 19 -10.44 5.07 -6.10
C ILE A 19 -10.88 6.53 -6.06
N GLU A 20 -10.12 7.41 -5.41
CA GLU A 20 -10.42 8.85 -5.41
C GLU A 20 -10.50 9.43 -6.83
N LYS A 21 -11.49 10.30 -7.08
CA LYS A 21 -11.72 10.91 -8.41
C LYS A 21 -10.46 11.60 -8.93
N GLU A 22 -9.71 12.25 -8.05
CA GLU A 22 -8.48 12.97 -8.39
C GLU A 22 -7.44 12.06 -9.06
N VAL A 23 -7.22 10.86 -8.52
CA VAL A 23 -6.31 9.86 -9.10
C VAL A 23 -6.78 9.43 -10.50
N VAL A 24 -8.09 9.30 -10.67
CA VAL A 24 -8.68 8.90 -11.95
C VAL A 24 -8.47 9.99 -13.00
N PHE A 25 -8.66 11.26 -12.63
CA PHE A 25 -8.36 12.39 -13.51
C PHE A 25 -6.88 12.46 -13.89
N GLN A 26 -5.97 12.38 -12.92
CA GLN A 26 -4.52 12.35 -13.16
C GLN A 26 -4.13 11.19 -14.08
N GLY A 27 -4.82 10.04 -13.95
CA GLY A 27 -4.66 8.89 -14.83
C GLY A 27 -5.05 9.18 -16.26
N ILE A 28 -6.16 9.89 -16.49
CA ILE A 28 -6.63 10.28 -17.82
C ILE A 28 -5.71 11.35 -18.42
N GLU A 29 -5.31 12.36 -17.65
CA GLU A 29 -4.37 13.42 -18.06
C GLU A 29 -3.03 12.83 -18.51
N ALA A 30 -2.44 11.95 -17.70
CA ALA A 30 -1.18 11.29 -18.04
C ALA A 30 -1.31 10.43 -19.32
N ALA A 31 -2.46 9.80 -19.52
CA ALA A 31 -2.68 8.96 -20.69
C ALA A 31 -2.90 9.77 -21.98
N LEU A 32 -3.59 10.90 -21.88
CA LEU A 32 -3.70 11.88 -22.95
C LEU A 32 -2.34 12.51 -23.27
N LEU A 33 -1.56 12.89 -22.27
CA LEU A 33 -0.21 13.42 -22.43
C LEU A 33 0.71 12.42 -23.15
N SER A 34 0.64 11.14 -22.78
CA SER A 34 1.38 10.09 -23.47
C SER A 34 0.95 9.92 -24.93
N ALA A 35 -0.34 10.12 -25.24
CA ALA A 35 -0.84 10.09 -26.62
C ALA A 35 -0.33 11.28 -27.44
N VAL A 36 -0.27 12.48 -26.86
CA VAL A 36 0.29 13.69 -27.48
C VAL A 36 1.76 13.45 -27.86
N ARG A 37 2.58 13.01 -26.89
CA ARG A 37 4.01 12.74 -27.10
C ARG A 37 4.29 11.70 -28.18
N ARG A 38 3.43 10.69 -28.31
CA ARG A 38 3.55 9.66 -29.35
C ARG A 38 3.28 10.19 -30.76
N LYS A 39 2.35 11.14 -30.91
CA LYS A 39 1.90 11.63 -32.23
C LYS A 39 2.81 12.74 -32.75
N HIS A 40 3.33 13.61 -31.89
CA HIS A 40 4.01 14.84 -32.31
C HIS A 40 5.46 14.99 -31.83
N GLY A 41 6.01 13.96 -31.19
CA GLY A 41 7.33 14.04 -30.56
C GLY A 41 7.23 14.55 -29.12
N GLU A 42 8.33 14.47 -28.40
CA GLU A 42 8.39 14.83 -26.98
C GLU A 42 8.89 16.27 -26.83
N SER A 43 8.04 17.17 -26.31
CA SER A 43 8.44 18.53 -25.88
C SER A 43 8.27 18.67 -24.37
N GLU A 44 9.19 19.39 -23.72
CA GLU A 44 9.10 19.66 -22.27
C GLU A 44 7.89 20.53 -21.89
N LYS A 45 7.30 21.22 -22.87
CA LYS A 45 6.14 22.10 -22.67
C LYS A 45 4.79 21.39 -22.83
N ASP A 46 4.79 20.09 -23.12
CA ASP A 46 3.56 19.33 -23.30
C ASP A 46 2.85 19.15 -21.95
N ASN A 47 1.58 19.53 -21.89
CA ASN A 47 0.78 19.40 -20.68
C ASN A 47 -0.69 19.10 -21.03
N VAL A 48 -1.38 18.36 -20.16
CA VAL A 48 -2.81 18.09 -20.28
C VAL A 48 -3.46 18.34 -18.94
N VAL A 49 -4.51 19.15 -18.93
CA VAL A 49 -5.27 19.49 -17.73
C VAL A 49 -6.75 19.27 -18.00
N ILE A 50 -7.44 18.64 -17.05
CA ILE A 50 -8.88 18.43 -17.08
C ILE A 50 -9.51 19.21 -15.93
N ASP A 51 -10.42 20.12 -16.25
CA ASP A 51 -11.22 20.81 -15.25
C ASP A 51 -12.14 19.83 -14.52
N ARG A 52 -12.07 19.84 -13.18
CA ARG A 52 -12.71 18.82 -12.32
C ARG A 52 -14.24 18.98 -12.24
N GLU A 53 -14.77 20.16 -12.53
CA GLU A 53 -16.21 20.46 -12.44
C GLU A 53 -16.87 20.35 -13.81
N THR A 54 -16.23 20.91 -14.83
CA THR A 54 -16.78 21.04 -16.19
C THR A 54 -16.36 19.90 -17.11
N GLY A 55 -15.27 19.18 -16.79
CA GLY A 55 -14.71 18.13 -17.64
C GLY A 55 -14.02 18.65 -18.91
N VAL A 56 -13.85 19.97 -19.04
CA VAL A 56 -13.14 20.58 -20.17
C VAL A 56 -11.68 20.15 -20.11
N THR A 57 -11.17 19.65 -21.22
CA THR A 57 -9.78 19.20 -21.35
C THR A 57 -9.01 20.24 -22.13
N THR A 58 -7.96 20.77 -21.53
CA THR A 58 -7.00 21.66 -22.19
C THR A 58 -5.74 20.86 -22.49
N VAL A 59 -5.34 20.83 -23.76
CA VAL A 59 -4.12 20.17 -24.21
C VAL A 59 -3.16 21.23 -24.73
N ILE A 60 -1.98 21.29 -24.12
CA ILE A 60 -0.88 22.16 -24.52
C ILE A 60 0.18 21.28 -25.17
N GLN A 61 0.54 21.61 -26.41
CA GLN A 61 1.62 20.97 -27.14
C GLN A 61 2.64 22.04 -27.55
N ASP A 62 3.91 21.84 -27.19
CA ASP A 62 5.00 22.80 -27.43
C ASP A 62 4.69 24.26 -26.99
N GLY A 63 3.85 24.41 -25.97
CA GLY A 63 3.41 25.71 -25.46
C GLY A 63 2.23 26.36 -26.20
N GLN A 64 1.60 25.66 -27.14
CA GLN A 64 0.37 26.10 -27.82
C GLN A 64 -0.80 25.20 -27.46
N GLU A 65 -1.98 25.80 -27.23
CA GLU A 65 -3.21 25.04 -27.05
C GLU A 65 -3.64 24.42 -28.37
N ILE A 66 -3.98 23.13 -28.32
CA ILE A 66 -4.48 22.37 -29.45
C ILE A 66 -5.86 21.78 -29.15
N ASP A 67 -6.63 21.51 -30.19
CA ASP A 67 -7.96 20.90 -30.04
C ASP A 67 -7.84 19.44 -29.55
N PRO A 68 -8.43 19.09 -28.38
CA PRO A 68 -8.44 17.72 -27.87
C PRO A 68 -9.13 16.71 -28.81
N GLU A 69 -9.98 17.14 -29.75
CA GLU A 69 -10.63 16.25 -30.71
C GLU A 69 -9.63 15.55 -31.63
N GLU A 70 -8.49 16.18 -31.94
CA GLU A 70 -7.43 15.60 -32.78
C GLU A 70 -6.73 14.38 -32.16
N LEU A 71 -6.98 14.13 -30.87
CA LEU A 71 -6.40 13.03 -30.07
C LEU A 71 -7.37 11.86 -29.88
N GLY A 72 -8.61 11.99 -30.35
CA GLY A 72 -9.77 11.18 -29.95
C GLY A 72 -9.63 9.66 -30.08
N ARG A 73 -8.94 9.13 -31.10
CA ARG A 73 -8.77 7.67 -31.27
C ARG A 73 -7.52 7.09 -30.59
N LEU A 74 -6.46 7.89 -30.43
CA LEU A 74 -5.21 7.47 -29.78
C LEU A 74 -5.37 7.34 -28.26
N ALA A 75 -6.20 8.19 -27.67
CA ALA A 75 -6.56 8.18 -26.26
C ALA A 75 -7.27 6.87 -25.82
N ALA A 76 -8.09 6.26 -26.68
CA ALA A 76 -8.88 5.08 -26.32
C ALA A 76 -8.03 3.80 -26.13
N MET A 77 -6.97 3.61 -26.92
CA MET A 77 -6.14 2.39 -26.84
C MET A 77 -4.96 2.51 -25.86
N SER A 78 -4.32 3.69 -25.77
CA SER A 78 -3.18 3.92 -24.86
C SER A 78 -3.63 4.40 -23.47
N GLY A 79 -4.81 5.04 -23.41
CA GLY A 79 -5.52 5.53 -22.23
C GLY A 79 -5.55 4.53 -21.09
N LYS A 80 -6.09 3.36 -21.40
CA LYS A 80 -6.40 2.31 -20.43
C LYS A 80 -5.15 1.86 -19.66
N GLN A 81 -4.03 1.63 -20.33
CA GLN A 81 -2.82 1.11 -19.68
C GLN A 81 -2.15 2.14 -18.78
N VAL A 82 -1.98 3.38 -19.25
CA VAL A 82 -1.39 4.47 -18.47
C VAL A 82 -2.30 4.84 -17.28
N MET A 83 -3.62 4.82 -17.51
CA MET A 83 -4.60 5.02 -16.46
C MET A 83 -4.53 3.94 -15.38
N PHE A 84 -4.51 2.65 -15.74
CA PHE A 84 -4.36 1.58 -14.75
C PHE A 84 -3.02 1.63 -14.02
N GLN A 85 -1.97 2.10 -14.68
CA GLN A 85 -0.68 2.32 -14.03
C GLN A 85 -0.79 3.43 -12.97
N LYS A 86 -1.37 4.58 -13.32
CA LYS A 86 -1.57 5.70 -12.37
C LYS A 86 -2.45 5.32 -11.19
N ILE A 87 -3.51 4.54 -11.44
CA ILE A 87 -4.35 3.96 -10.40
C ILE A 87 -3.51 3.10 -9.44
N ARG A 88 -2.69 2.18 -9.97
CA ARG A 88 -1.82 1.32 -9.15
C ARG A 88 -0.76 2.11 -8.39
N GLU A 89 -0.23 3.17 -8.99
CA GLU A 89 0.73 4.08 -8.33
C GLU A 89 0.09 4.76 -7.12
N ALA A 90 -1.12 5.31 -7.27
CA ALA A 90 -1.84 5.94 -6.16
C ALA A 90 -2.26 4.94 -5.07
N GLU A 91 -2.74 3.75 -5.45
CA GLU A 91 -3.03 2.68 -4.48
C GLU A 91 -1.77 2.30 -3.69
N ARG A 92 -0.63 2.16 -4.38
CA ARG A 92 0.66 1.86 -3.74
C ARG A 92 1.04 2.96 -2.75
N ASP A 93 0.94 4.22 -3.15
CA ASP A 93 1.38 5.33 -2.30
C ASP A 93 0.51 5.44 -1.05
N ARG A 94 -0.82 5.27 -1.19
CA ARG A 94 -1.75 5.18 -0.06
C ARG A 94 -1.45 4.01 0.87
N ILE A 95 -1.18 2.82 0.33
CA ILE A 95 -0.83 1.63 1.13
C ILE A 95 0.48 1.87 1.88
N PHE A 96 1.45 2.52 1.25
CA PHE A 96 2.72 2.81 1.89
C PHE A 96 2.52 3.73 3.10
N GLU A 97 1.82 4.84 2.93
CA GLU A 97 1.50 5.79 4.01
C GLU A 97 0.75 5.09 5.15
N GLU A 98 -0.24 4.25 4.84
CA GLU A 98 -1.01 3.52 5.86
C GLU A 98 -0.14 2.56 6.71
N TYR A 99 0.86 1.94 6.09
CA TYR A 99 1.70 0.94 6.76
C TYR A 99 2.99 1.51 7.33
N GLU A 100 3.42 2.70 6.91
CA GLU A 100 4.62 3.38 7.41
C GLU A 100 4.51 3.58 8.92
N ASP A 101 3.35 4.07 9.38
CA ASP A 101 3.02 4.20 10.80
C ASP A 101 2.89 2.86 11.54
N LYS A 102 2.83 1.74 10.81
CA LYS A 102 2.70 0.38 11.39
C LYS A 102 4.04 -0.33 11.51
N ILE A 103 5.14 0.24 11.03
CA ILE A 103 6.47 -0.33 11.24
C ILE A 103 6.74 -0.50 12.74
N GLY A 104 7.19 -1.69 13.14
CA GLY A 104 7.38 -2.06 14.54
C GLY A 104 6.08 -2.34 15.31
N LYS A 105 4.92 -2.34 14.66
CA LYS A 105 3.63 -2.66 15.29
C LYS A 105 3.13 -4.05 14.88
N LEU A 106 2.29 -4.60 15.74
CA LEU A 106 1.64 -5.88 15.53
C LEU A 106 0.52 -5.74 14.50
N VAL A 107 0.51 -6.64 13.52
CA VAL A 107 -0.58 -6.79 12.55
C VAL A 107 -1.11 -8.22 12.58
N SER A 108 -2.41 -8.36 12.37
CA SER A 108 -3.08 -9.66 12.24
C SER A 108 -3.37 -9.93 10.79
N GLY A 109 -3.18 -11.19 10.37
CA GLY A 109 -3.47 -11.61 9.01
C GLY A 109 -3.81 -13.09 8.91
N VAL A 110 -4.01 -13.55 7.68
CA VAL A 110 -4.31 -14.95 7.35
C VAL A 110 -3.30 -15.46 6.34
N VAL A 111 -2.69 -16.60 6.60
CA VAL A 111 -1.74 -17.22 5.67
C VAL A 111 -2.47 -17.61 4.39
N GLN A 112 -2.10 -17.00 3.27
CA GLN A 112 -2.72 -17.30 1.98
C GLN A 112 -2.02 -18.45 1.26
N ARG A 113 -0.69 -18.41 1.18
CA ARG A 113 0.10 -19.38 0.42
C ARG A 113 1.58 -19.37 0.83
N TYR A 114 2.29 -20.39 0.36
CA TYR A 114 3.75 -20.44 0.38
C TYR A 114 4.31 -20.04 -0.99
N GLU A 115 5.34 -19.21 -0.98
CA GLU A 115 6.16 -18.90 -2.16
C GLU A 115 7.59 -19.41 -1.89
N GLY A 116 7.83 -20.67 -2.28
CA GLY A 116 9.04 -21.41 -1.86
C GLY A 116 9.08 -21.55 -0.33
N PRO A 117 10.17 -21.12 0.34
CA PRO A 117 10.26 -21.16 1.80
C PRO A 117 9.58 -19.96 2.48
N ASN A 118 9.03 -19.01 1.71
CA ASN A 118 8.44 -17.78 2.22
C ASN A 118 6.92 -17.91 2.36
N LEU A 119 6.36 -17.10 3.25
CA LEU A 119 4.92 -17.05 3.51
C LEU A 119 4.32 -15.76 2.98
N ILE A 120 3.17 -15.87 2.31
CA ILE A 120 2.33 -14.73 1.93
C ILE A 120 1.13 -14.69 2.86
N VAL A 121 0.94 -13.55 3.51
CA VAL A 121 -0.08 -13.32 4.53
C VAL A 121 -1.04 -12.24 4.05
N SER A 122 -2.33 -12.53 4.03
CA SER A 122 -3.39 -11.55 3.81
C SER A 122 -3.50 -10.62 5.00
N LEU A 123 -3.36 -9.31 4.79
CA LEU A 123 -3.61 -8.27 5.80
C LEU A 123 -4.93 -7.53 5.50
N GLY A 124 -5.88 -8.23 4.87
CA GLY A 124 -7.14 -7.65 4.39
C GLY A 124 -7.04 -7.35 2.89
N ARG A 125 -6.90 -6.07 2.53
CA ARG A 125 -6.83 -5.62 1.12
C ARG A 125 -5.42 -5.75 0.50
N VAL A 126 -4.41 -6.03 1.32
CA VAL A 126 -3.00 -6.11 0.88
C VAL A 126 -2.33 -7.41 1.34
N GLU A 127 -1.23 -7.75 0.68
CA GLU A 127 -0.40 -8.92 1.00
C GLU A 127 0.85 -8.50 1.78
N GLY A 128 1.10 -9.17 2.90
CA GLY A 128 2.36 -9.15 3.62
C GLY A 128 3.24 -10.33 3.22
N PHE A 129 4.55 -10.09 3.17
CA PHE A 129 5.57 -11.06 2.82
C PHE A 129 6.38 -11.41 4.07
N LEU A 130 6.36 -12.67 4.49
CA LEU A 130 7.10 -13.19 5.63
C LEU A 130 8.23 -14.11 5.13
N PRO A 131 9.45 -13.56 4.92
CA PRO A 131 10.58 -14.33 4.40
C PRO A 131 11.06 -15.39 5.39
N ARG A 132 11.75 -16.42 4.89
CA ARG A 132 12.25 -17.52 5.72
C ARG A 132 13.15 -17.06 6.87
N SER A 133 13.97 -16.02 6.66
CA SER A 133 14.85 -15.44 7.68
C SER A 133 14.09 -14.77 8.84
N GLU A 134 12.84 -14.37 8.60
CA GLU A 134 11.98 -13.69 9.58
C GLU A 134 10.89 -14.61 10.16
N GLN A 135 10.85 -15.87 9.75
CA GLN A 135 10.01 -16.90 10.37
C GLN A 135 10.70 -17.42 11.63
N ALA A 136 9.96 -17.57 12.73
CA ALA A 136 10.55 -18.20 13.91
C ALA A 136 10.80 -19.70 13.62
N PRO A 137 11.99 -20.22 13.91
CA PRO A 137 12.27 -21.64 13.82
C PRO A 137 11.23 -22.49 14.57
N GLY A 138 10.84 -23.62 13.97
CA GLY A 138 9.86 -24.54 14.56
C GLY A 138 8.39 -24.15 14.37
N GLU A 139 8.06 -22.88 14.13
CA GLU A 139 6.70 -22.48 13.77
C GLU A 139 6.33 -23.01 12.37
N ARG A 140 5.17 -23.65 12.27
CA ARG A 140 4.61 -24.11 11.00
C ARG A 140 3.19 -23.60 10.91
N PHE A 141 2.89 -22.89 9.83
CA PHE A 141 1.56 -22.36 9.57
C PHE A 141 0.89 -23.12 8.43
N ARG A 142 -0.41 -23.35 8.54
CA ARG A 142 -1.23 -23.87 7.45
C ARG A 142 -1.84 -22.73 6.65
N VAL A 143 -2.14 -22.99 5.38
CA VAL A 143 -2.95 -22.06 4.58
C VAL A 143 -4.32 -21.91 5.22
N GLY A 144 -4.81 -20.67 5.31
CA GLY A 144 -6.04 -20.29 6.01
C GLY A 144 -5.86 -20.03 7.51
N GLU A 145 -4.69 -20.31 8.08
CA GLU A 145 -4.42 -20.08 9.49
C GLU A 145 -4.21 -18.59 9.78
N ARG A 146 -4.74 -18.13 10.92
CA ARG A 146 -4.51 -16.76 11.40
C ARG A 146 -3.11 -16.64 11.98
N ILE A 147 -2.45 -15.54 11.68
CA ILE A 147 -1.08 -15.25 12.11
C ILE A 147 -0.98 -13.80 12.56
N LYS A 148 -0.36 -13.57 13.72
CA LYS A 148 -0.07 -12.23 14.27
C LYS A 148 1.40 -11.91 14.12
N SER A 149 1.81 -11.03 13.23
CA SER A 149 3.22 -10.75 12.93
C SER A 149 3.54 -9.28 13.15
N LEU A 150 4.83 -8.94 13.27
CA LEU A 150 5.29 -7.56 13.28
C LEU A 150 5.45 -7.05 11.84
N VAL A 151 5.14 -5.80 11.56
CA VAL A 151 5.62 -5.15 10.32
C VAL A 151 7.07 -4.74 10.55
N LYS A 152 7.99 -5.34 9.80
CA LYS A 152 9.44 -5.10 9.94
C LYS A 152 9.93 -3.94 9.07
N ASP A 153 9.52 -3.94 7.81
CA ASP A 153 10.01 -2.99 6.81
C ASP A 153 9.03 -2.87 5.63
N LEU A 154 9.11 -1.76 4.90
CA LEU A 154 8.33 -1.47 3.71
C LEU A 154 9.23 -1.10 2.54
N GLN A 155 9.01 -1.73 1.39
CA GLN A 155 9.74 -1.43 0.17
C GLN A 155 8.77 -1.02 -0.94
N LYS A 156 8.92 0.21 -1.46
CA LYS A 156 8.20 0.65 -2.66
C LYS A 156 8.80 -0.02 -3.89
N SER A 157 8.00 -0.81 -4.59
CA SER A 157 8.32 -1.31 -5.94
C SER A 157 7.49 -0.55 -6.97
N ALA A 158 7.85 -0.67 -8.25
CA ALA A 158 7.24 0.11 -9.34
C ALA A 158 5.69 0.09 -9.34
N ASN A 159 5.03 -1.00 -8.95
CA ASN A 159 3.57 -1.11 -8.96
C ASN A 159 2.93 -1.66 -7.67
N ARG A 160 3.73 -1.95 -6.64
CA ARG A 160 3.24 -2.57 -5.38
C ARG A 160 4.11 -2.13 -4.21
N VAL A 161 3.53 -2.11 -3.01
CA VAL A 161 4.29 -2.03 -1.76
C VAL A 161 4.57 -3.44 -1.28
N LYS A 162 5.84 -3.75 -1.01
CA LYS A 162 6.21 -5.00 -0.37
C LYS A 162 6.29 -4.75 1.14
N ILE A 163 5.31 -5.30 1.86
CA ILE A 163 5.24 -5.22 3.32
C ILE A 163 5.96 -6.44 3.90
N THR A 164 7.15 -6.25 4.46
CA THR A 164 7.91 -7.35 5.07
C THR A 164 7.45 -7.54 6.50
N LEU A 165 7.02 -8.76 6.82
CA LEU A 165 6.59 -9.17 8.15
C LEU A 165 7.73 -9.89 8.88
N SER A 166 7.66 -9.89 10.21
CA SER A 166 8.56 -10.67 11.05
C SER A 166 7.88 -11.37 12.21
N ARG A 167 8.35 -12.59 12.47
CA ARG A 167 8.03 -13.39 13.64
C ARG A 167 9.22 -13.62 14.57
N THR A 168 10.43 -13.26 14.14
CA THR A 168 11.65 -13.37 14.93
C THR A 168 11.92 -12.13 15.78
N ASP A 169 11.37 -10.97 15.40
CA ASP A 169 11.65 -9.70 16.04
C ASP A 169 11.20 -9.63 17.52
N ARG A 170 11.99 -8.99 18.39
CA ARG A 170 11.69 -8.88 19.83
C ARG A 170 10.42 -8.06 20.11
N GLU A 171 10.13 -7.06 19.29
CA GLU A 171 8.95 -6.19 19.46
C GLU A 171 7.65 -6.98 19.25
N LEU A 172 7.70 -8.08 18.49
CA LEU A 172 6.56 -8.99 18.39
C LEU A 172 6.18 -9.56 19.76
N VAL A 173 7.17 -10.01 20.54
CA VAL A 173 6.89 -10.57 21.87
C VAL A 173 6.38 -9.48 22.81
N LYS A 174 6.96 -8.28 22.75
CA LYS A 174 6.47 -7.14 23.53
C LYS A 174 4.99 -6.88 23.27
N ALA A 175 4.61 -6.81 22.00
CA ALA A 175 3.23 -6.56 21.60
C ALA A 175 2.29 -7.72 21.95
N LEU A 176 2.72 -8.97 21.80
CA LEU A 176 1.92 -10.13 22.19
C LEU A 176 1.74 -10.21 23.71
N PHE A 177 2.78 -9.90 24.48
CA PHE A 177 2.74 -9.90 25.94
C PHE A 177 1.78 -8.82 26.46
N ALA A 178 1.83 -7.63 25.88
CA ALA A 178 0.88 -6.57 26.18
C ALA A 178 -0.57 -6.95 25.84
N LEU A 179 -0.83 -7.77 24.82
CA LEU A 179 -2.19 -8.24 24.54
C LEU A 179 -2.71 -9.27 25.55
N GLU A 180 -1.81 -10.04 26.17
CA GLU A 180 -2.18 -11.09 27.13
C GLU A 180 -2.34 -10.53 28.55
N ILE A 181 -1.60 -9.47 28.89
CA ILE A 181 -1.54 -8.88 30.23
C ILE A 181 -2.05 -7.43 30.18
N PRO A 182 -3.30 -7.17 30.60
CA PRO A 182 -3.89 -5.83 30.62
C PRO A 182 -3.05 -4.79 31.39
N GLU A 183 -2.41 -5.22 32.48
CA GLU A 183 -1.57 -4.36 33.35
C GLU A 183 -0.38 -3.77 32.59
N VAL A 184 0.10 -4.44 31.54
CA VAL A 184 1.14 -3.91 30.64
C VAL A 184 0.56 -2.88 29.67
N GLN A 185 -0.71 -3.01 29.27
CA GLN A 185 -1.38 -2.02 28.41
C GLN A 185 -1.70 -0.73 29.18
N ASP A 186 -2.13 -0.89 30.44
CA ASP A 186 -2.47 0.21 31.34
C ASP A 186 -1.23 0.90 31.93
N ASN A 187 -0.04 0.45 31.57
CA ASN A 187 1.26 0.95 32.04
C ASN A 187 1.48 0.78 33.56
N VAL A 188 0.78 -0.17 34.18
CA VAL A 188 1.04 -0.58 35.58
C VAL A 188 2.34 -1.38 35.64
N ILE A 189 2.55 -2.27 34.66
CA ILE A 189 3.78 -3.04 34.50
C ILE A 189 4.59 -2.49 33.31
N GLU A 190 5.86 -2.16 33.56
CA GLU A 190 6.79 -1.68 32.54
C GLU A 190 7.79 -2.77 32.12
N ILE A 191 7.92 -3.02 30.81
CA ILE A 191 8.91 -3.94 30.26
C ILE A 191 10.26 -3.25 30.13
N LYS A 192 11.23 -3.62 30.98
CA LYS A 192 12.58 -3.04 30.99
C LYS A 192 13.53 -3.66 29.97
N LYS A 193 13.46 -4.97 29.76
CA LYS A 193 14.36 -5.66 28.83
C LYS A 193 13.75 -6.93 28.26
N ILE A 194 14.01 -7.17 26.98
CA ILE A 194 13.66 -8.41 26.29
C ILE A 194 14.91 -9.01 25.68
N ALA A 195 15.18 -10.28 25.98
CA ALA A 195 16.18 -11.10 25.33
C ALA A 195 15.49 -12.30 24.67
N ARG A 196 15.60 -12.42 23.34
CA ARG A 196 14.83 -13.36 22.54
C ARG A 196 15.72 -14.21 21.63
N GLU A 197 15.53 -15.52 21.71
CA GLU A 197 15.93 -16.52 20.73
C GLU A 197 14.64 -17.05 20.09
N ALA A 198 14.31 -16.52 18.91
CA ALA A 198 13.04 -16.81 18.24
C ALA A 198 12.85 -18.33 18.02
N GLY A 199 11.68 -18.85 18.36
CA GLY A 199 11.38 -20.29 18.25
C GLY A 199 11.90 -21.15 19.40
N TYR A 200 12.71 -20.60 20.31
CA TYR A 200 13.33 -21.36 21.40
C TYR A 200 12.99 -20.79 22.78
N ARG A 201 13.41 -19.55 23.07
CA ARG A 201 13.29 -18.96 24.40
C ARG A 201 13.16 -17.45 24.34
N THR A 202 12.29 -16.90 25.18
CA THR A 202 12.27 -15.46 25.45
C THR A 202 12.38 -15.22 26.96
N LYS A 203 13.26 -14.32 27.36
CA LYS A 203 13.35 -13.77 28.72
C LYS A 203 12.86 -12.32 28.67
N ILE A 204 11.95 -11.99 29.58
CA ILE A 204 11.38 -10.64 29.72
C ILE A 204 11.64 -10.21 31.16
N ALA A 205 12.22 -9.03 31.33
CA ALA A 205 12.36 -8.38 32.62
C ALA A 205 11.33 -7.25 32.70
N VAL A 206 10.45 -7.33 33.70
CA VAL A 206 9.39 -6.37 33.96
C VAL A 206 9.59 -5.74 35.34
N THR A 207 8.98 -4.58 35.56
CA THR A 207 8.91 -3.95 36.88
C THR A 207 7.53 -3.31 37.06
N THR A 208 7.08 -3.22 38.29
CA THR A 208 5.86 -2.52 38.68
C THR A 208 6.18 -1.69 39.92
N TYR A 209 5.48 -0.56 40.06
CA TYR A 209 5.50 0.25 41.29
C TYR A 209 4.27 -0.01 42.16
N ASP A 210 3.27 -0.75 41.65
CA ASP A 210 2.11 -1.18 42.42
C ASP A 210 2.48 -2.43 43.23
N THR A 211 2.43 -2.30 44.56
CA THR A 211 2.74 -3.39 45.48
C THR A 211 1.68 -4.50 45.49
N ASN A 212 0.53 -4.29 44.86
CA ASN A 212 -0.53 -5.29 44.74
C ASN A 212 -0.40 -6.17 43.50
N VAL A 213 0.61 -5.91 42.64
CA VAL A 213 0.87 -6.64 41.40
C VAL A 213 2.19 -7.40 41.56
N ASP A 214 2.18 -8.71 41.29
CA ASP A 214 3.35 -9.62 41.33
C ASP A 214 3.76 -10.05 39.92
#